data_AF-A0A1Y2FIT4-F1
#
_entry.id   AF-A0A1Y2FIT4-F1
#
_cell.length_a   1.000
_cell.length_b   1.000
_cell.length_c   1.000
_cell.angle_alpha   90.00
_cell.angle_beta   90.00
_cell.angle_gamma   90.00
#
_symmetry.space_group_name_H-M   'P 1'
#
loop_
_entity.id
_entity.type
_entity.pdbx_description
1 polymer ?
#
loop_
_entity_poly.entity_id
_entity_poly.type
_entity_poly.pdbx_seq_one_letter_code
_entity_poly.pdbx_strand_id
1 'polypeptide(L)'
;MPIKPKDSRMVGFSRVKARPQRLPKLKPIPVGQELASDEASGTRIYYNPPASSPNALITPTVFLPKELRHLAKTPVAISQGTLPPRLTPVKPQARLSPEQIEEVRTRRSEGAGINALAREFGVSTLFISLVAPLKKEARAAAAKQEEAIKATWSERKRMYREIRQTRRSDWGYTA
;
A
#
# COMPACT_ATOMS: atom_id res chain seq x y z
N MET A 1 -30.90 45.54 63.36
CA MET A 1 -31.71 45.87 62.16
C MET A 1 -31.59 44.71 61.17
N PRO A 2 -32.69 44.14 60.66
CA PRO A 2 -32.66 42.96 59.80
C PRO A 2 -32.25 43.32 58.37
N ILE A 3 -31.32 42.53 57.81
CA ILE A 3 -30.81 42.67 56.44
C ILE A 3 -31.84 42.04 55.49
N LYS A 4 -32.48 42.84 54.63
CA LYS A 4 -33.37 42.34 53.58
C LYS A 4 -32.54 41.64 52.49
N PRO A 5 -33.01 40.50 51.94
CA PRO A 5 -32.29 39.78 50.90
C PRO A 5 -32.24 40.58 49.59
N LYS A 6 -31.10 40.56 48.91
CA LYS A 6 -30.90 41.13 47.57
C LYS A 6 -31.75 40.36 46.57
N ASP A 7 -32.57 41.06 45.81
CA ASP A 7 -33.34 40.53 44.69
C ASP A 7 -32.45 39.74 43.73
N SER A 8 -32.67 38.43 43.67
CA SER A 8 -32.08 37.55 42.68
C SER A 8 -32.71 37.83 41.32
N ARG A 9 -32.16 38.78 40.56
CA ARG A 9 -32.46 38.88 39.13
C ARG A 9 -31.89 37.63 38.44
N MET A 10 -32.75 36.65 38.23
CA MET A 10 -32.49 35.55 37.30
C MET A 10 -32.22 36.17 35.93
N VAL A 11 -30.95 36.24 35.53
CA VAL A 11 -30.57 36.55 34.16
C VAL A 11 -30.94 35.32 33.34
N GLY A 12 -32.14 35.34 32.76
CA GLY A 12 -32.56 34.32 31.83
C GLY A 12 -31.58 34.30 30.65
N PHE A 13 -30.76 33.26 30.56
CA PHE A 13 -30.00 32.97 29.36
C PHE A 13 -30.99 32.59 28.26
N SER A 14 -31.44 33.58 27.50
CA SER A 14 -32.15 33.31 26.25
C SER A 14 -31.16 32.65 25.30
N ARG A 15 -31.33 31.34 25.08
CA ARG A 15 -30.56 30.59 24.09
C ARG A 15 -31.03 31.06 22.72
N VAL A 16 -30.40 32.12 22.18
CA VAL A 16 -30.59 32.53 20.79
C VAL A 16 -30.15 31.34 19.93
N LYS A 17 -31.11 30.63 19.35
CA LYS A 17 -30.82 29.59 18.36
C LYS A 17 -30.20 30.31 17.17
N ALA A 18 -28.89 30.15 16.98
CA ALA A 18 -28.22 30.67 15.80
C ALA A 18 -28.94 30.08 14.58
N ARG A 19 -29.48 30.94 13.70
CA ARG A 19 -30.09 30.48 12.45
C ARG A 19 -29.00 29.71 11.70
N PRO A 20 -29.28 28.52 11.15
CA PRO A 20 -28.28 27.80 10.36
C PRO A 20 -27.78 28.75 9.26
N GLN A 21 -26.50 29.14 9.34
CA GLN A 21 -25.91 29.98 8.33
C GLN A 21 -26.02 29.22 7.00
N ARG A 22 -26.61 29.85 5.98
CA ARG A 22 -26.65 29.27 4.65
C ARG A 22 -25.22 29.07 4.19
N LEU A 23 -24.83 27.83 3.95
CA LEU A 23 -23.56 27.53 3.31
C LEU A 23 -23.51 28.28 1.98
N PRO A 24 -22.41 28.98 1.66
CA PRO A 24 -22.28 29.66 0.37
C PRO A 24 -22.42 28.62 -0.75
N LYS A 25 -23.11 29.01 -1.84
CA LYS A 25 -23.29 28.13 -3.00
C LYS A 25 -21.91 27.75 -3.54
N LEU A 26 -21.60 26.44 -3.55
CA LEU A 26 -20.37 25.93 -4.15
C LEU A 26 -20.36 26.25 -5.65
N LYS A 27 -19.17 26.49 -6.21
CA LYS A 27 -19.01 26.63 -7.66
C LYS A 27 -19.45 25.32 -8.34
N PRO A 28 -20.10 25.39 -9.51
CA PRO A 28 -20.44 24.19 -10.26
C PRO A 28 -19.15 23.42 -10.61
N ILE A 29 -19.17 22.10 -10.43
CA ILE A 29 -18.07 21.22 -10.85
C ILE A 29 -18.11 21.18 -12.39
N PRO A 30 -16.98 21.43 -13.09
CA PRO A 30 -16.95 21.27 -14.53
C PRO A 30 -17.26 19.80 -14.87
N VAL A 31 -18.30 19.58 -15.68
CA VAL A 31 -18.57 18.27 -16.27
C VAL A 31 -17.46 18.00 -17.29
N GLY A 32 -17.03 16.73 -17.42
CA GLY A 32 -15.91 16.35 -18.29
C GLY A 32 -16.04 16.91 -19.71
N GLN A 33 -14.91 17.17 -20.36
CA GLN A 33 -14.89 17.76 -21.69
C GLN A 33 -15.47 16.77 -22.72
N GLU A 34 -16.63 17.11 -23.29
CA GLU A 34 -17.15 16.39 -24.46
C GLU A 34 -16.24 16.68 -25.65
N LEU A 35 -15.65 15.62 -26.23
CA LEU A 35 -14.65 15.73 -27.29
C LEU A 35 -15.23 16.13 -28.65
N ALA A 36 -16.56 16.25 -28.79
CA ALA A 36 -17.21 16.68 -30.02
C ALA A 36 -18.61 17.25 -29.75
N SER A 37 -18.83 18.50 -30.15
CA SER A 37 -20.13 19.17 -30.21
C SER A 37 -20.34 19.68 -31.64
N ASP A 38 -20.48 18.77 -32.61
CA ASP A 38 -20.91 19.12 -33.96
C ASP A 38 -22.38 18.73 -34.12
N GLU A 39 -23.23 19.73 -34.38
CA GLU A 39 -24.66 19.60 -34.67
C GLU A 39 -24.88 19.01 -36.08
N ALA A 40 -24.38 17.80 -36.34
CA ALA A 40 -24.63 17.09 -37.59
C ALA A 40 -25.58 15.89 -37.37
N SER A 41 -26.70 15.92 -38.08
CA SER A 41 -27.84 14.99 -38.05
C SER A 41 -27.46 13.50 -38.14
N GLY A 42 -27.20 12.85 -37.00
CA GLY A 42 -27.01 11.39 -36.92
C GLY A 42 -26.63 10.88 -35.52
N THR A 43 -26.93 9.61 -35.22
CA THR A 43 -26.51 8.97 -33.96
C THR A 43 -25.04 8.59 -34.02
N ARG A 44 -24.21 9.19 -33.14
CA ARG A 44 -22.75 8.96 -33.08
C ARG A 44 -22.37 8.29 -31.76
N ILE A 45 -21.44 7.33 -31.82
CA ILE A 45 -20.84 6.70 -30.64
C ILE A 45 -19.50 7.40 -30.36
N TYR A 46 -19.36 7.97 -29.16
CA TYR A 46 -18.12 8.61 -28.71
C TYR A 46 -17.26 7.64 -27.90
N TYR A 47 -15.96 7.60 -28.19
CA TYR A 47 -14.98 6.92 -27.36
C TYR A 47 -14.39 7.92 -26.35
N ASN A 48 -14.80 7.80 -25.08
CA ASN A 48 -14.34 8.65 -23.98
C ASN A 48 -13.72 7.77 -22.87
N PRO A 49 -12.46 7.34 -23.00
CA PRO A 49 -11.82 6.55 -21.96
C PRO A 49 -11.71 7.39 -20.68
N PRO A 50 -12.21 6.91 -19.54
CA PRO A 50 -12.19 7.68 -18.30
C PRO A 50 -10.76 7.82 -17.78
N ALA A 51 -10.44 8.98 -17.20
CA ALA A 51 -9.18 9.22 -16.50
C ALA A 51 -9.19 8.62 -15.08
N SER A 52 -9.69 7.39 -14.94
CA SER A 52 -9.81 6.66 -13.67
C SER A 52 -9.05 5.34 -13.73
N SER A 53 -8.73 4.77 -12.57
CA SER A 53 -8.18 3.42 -12.50
C SER A 53 -9.16 2.39 -13.06
N PRO A 54 -8.68 1.34 -13.75
CA PRO A 54 -9.54 0.27 -14.25
C PRO A 54 -10.16 -0.53 -13.10
N ASN A 55 -11.33 -1.11 -13.35
CA ASN A 55 -11.98 -2.06 -12.44
C ASN A 55 -11.38 -3.47 -12.61
N ALA A 56 -11.40 -4.30 -11.56
CA ALA A 56 -10.99 -5.70 -11.58
C ALA A 56 -11.73 -6.56 -12.62
N LEU A 57 -12.96 -6.18 -12.98
CA LEU A 57 -13.75 -6.84 -14.03
C LEU A 57 -13.22 -6.57 -15.45
N ILE A 58 -12.39 -5.55 -15.64
CA ILE A 58 -11.75 -5.24 -16.92
C ILE A 58 -10.47 -6.08 -17.02
N THR A 59 -10.61 -7.31 -17.51
CA THR A 59 -9.51 -8.27 -17.59
C THR A 59 -8.54 -7.93 -18.73
N PRO A 60 -7.23 -7.77 -18.46
CA PRO A 60 -6.25 -7.58 -19.53
C PRO A 60 -6.14 -8.83 -20.41
N THR A 61 -5.78 -8.63 -21.68
CA THR A 61 -5.79 -9.68 -22.72
C THR A 61 -4.90 -10.89 -22.41
N VAL A 62 -3.82 -10.70 -21.64
CA VAL A 62 -2.91 -11.76 -21.20
C VAL A 62 -3.64 -12.80 -20.32
N PHE A 63 -4.62 -12.37 -19.53
CA PHE A 63 -5.38 -13.24 -18.63
C PHE A 63 -6.59 -13.91 -19.30
N LEU A 64 -6.92 -13.56 -20.54
CA LEU A 64 -7.98 -14.22 -21.28
C LEU A 64 -7.53 -15.59 -21.82
N PRO A 65 -8.44 -16.59 -21.87
CA PRO A 65 -8.22 -17.84 -22.60
C PRO A 65 -7.78 -17.55 -24.04
N LYS A 66 -6.86 -18.36 -24.57
CA LYS A 66 -6.27 -18.14 -25.90
C LYS A 66 -7.31 -17.93 -26.99
N GLU A 67 -8.38 -18.73 -26.97
CA GLU A 67 -9.49 -18.65 -27.93
C GLU A 67 -10.21 -17.30 -27.91
N LEU A 68 -10.25 -16.59 -26.78
CA LEU A 68 -10.99 -15.32 -26.65
C LEU A 68 -10.11 -14.08 -26.84
N ARG A 69 -8.80 -14.24 -26.98
CA ARG A 69 -7.86 -13.10 -27.09
C ARG A 69 -8.10 -12.24 -28.32
N HIS A 70 -8.56 -12.84 -29.43
CA HIS A 70 -8.84 -12.13 -30.68
C HIS A 70 -10.02 -11.16 -30.57
N LEU A 71 -10.93 -11.39 -29.61
CA LEU A 71 -12.09 -10.53 -29.37
C LEU A 71 -11.70 -9.27 -28.57
N ALA A 72 -10.58 -9.31 -27.85
CA ALA A 72 -10.15 -8.23 -26.99
C ALA A 72 -9.38 -7.17 -27.77
N LYS A 73 -10.10 -6.14 -28.24
CA LYS A 73 -9.51 -4.94 -28.84
C LYS A 73 -9.04 -4.02 -27.71
N THR A 74 -7.73 -3.81 -27.59
CA THR A 74 -7.20 -2.77 -26.68
C THR A 74 -7.31 -1.42 -27.37
N PRO A 75 -8.17 -0.50 -26.89
CA PRO A 75 -8.39 0.77 -27.56
C PRO A 75 -7.27 1.79 -27.31
N VAL A 76 -6.37 1.51 -26.36
CA VAL A 76 -5.20 2.32 -26.08
C VAL A 76 -4.02 1.67 -26.80
N ALA A 77 -3.47 2.37 -27.80
CA ALA A 77 -2.16 2.06 -28.34
C ALA A 77 -1.17 2.21 -27.18
N ILE A 78 -0.72 1.08 -26.63
CA ILE A 78 0.48 1.07 -25.79
C ILE A 78 1.56 1.58 -26.73
N SER A 79 1.98 2.82 -26.54
CA SER A 79 3.08 3.39 -27.30
C SER A 79 4.22 2.39 -27.17
N GLN A 80 4.77 1.93 -28.30
CA GLN A 80 5.93 1.03 -28.33
C GLN A 80 7.21 1.73 -27.80
N GLY A 81 7.06 2.74 -26.94
CA GLY A 81 8.13 3.49 -26.33
C GLY A 81 8.73 2.77 -25.13
N THR A 82 9.84 3.33 -24.66
CA THR A 82 10.54 2.93 -23.44
C THR A 82 9.58 2.83 -22.26
N LEU A 83 9.50 1.64 -21.65
CA LEU A 83 8.74 1.41 -20.43
C LEU A 83 9.22 2.36 -19.31
N PRO A 84 8.34 2.76 -18.38
CA PRO A 84 8.76 3.52 -17.21
C PRO A 84 9.82 2.74 -16.42
N PRO A 85 10.72 3.43 -15.70
CA PRO A 85 11.78 2.79 -14.95
C PRO A 85 11.19 1.86 -13.89
N ARG A 86 11.82 0.71 -13.70
CA ARG A 86 11.42 -0.25 -12.67
C ARG A 86 11.64 0.36 -11.28
N LEU A 87 10.66 0.22 -10.39
CA LEU A 87 10.79 0.63 -8.99
C LEU A 87 11.86 -0.15 -8.23
N THR A 88 12.13 -1.40 -8.65
CA THR A 88 13.15 -2.26 -8.03
C THR A 88 14.15 -2.73 -9.08
N PRO A 89 15.46 -2.62 -8.80
CA PRO A 89 16.49 -3.12 -9.71
C PRO A 89 16.52 -4.65 -9.70
N VAL A 90 16.67 -5.25 -10.88
CA VAL A 90 16.87 -6.69 -11.02
C VAL A 90 18.31 -7.01 -10.62
N LYS A 91 18.50 -7.83 -9.58
CA LYS A 91 19.83 -8.31 -9.18
C LYS A 91 20.08 -9.67 -9.83
N PRO A 92 21.20 -9.85 -10.57
CA PRO A 92 21.58 -11.17 -11.06
C PRO A 92 21.84 -12.08 -9.86
N GLN A 93 21.33 -13.31 -9.90
CA GLN A 93 21.54 -14.30 -8.86
C GLN A 93 22.50 -15.37 -9.40
N ALA A 94 23.65 -15.52 -8.75
CA ALA A 94 24.53 -16.66 -9.01
C ALA A 94 23.84 -17.97 -8.59
N ARG A 95 24.11 -19.06 -9.32
CA ARG A 95 23.65 -20.41 -8.96
C ARG A 95 24.77 -21.12 -8.21
N LEU A 96 24.45 -21.65 -7.03
CA LEU A 96 25.41 -22.41 -6.22
C LEU A 96 25.52 -23.86 -6.69
N SER A 97 26.73 -24.40 -6.66
CA SER A 97 26.97 -25.83 -6.81
C SER A 97 26.51 -26.58 -5.56
N PRO A 98 26.23 -27.89 -5.63
CA PRO A 98 25.87 -28.69 -4.46
C PRO A 98 26.96 -28.67 -3.38
N GLU A 99 28.23 -28.60 -3.77
CA GLU A 99 29.38 -28.52 -2.84
C GLU A 99 29.36 -27.20 -2.04
N GLN A 100 29.08 -26.08 -2.70
CA GLN A 100 28.97 -24.78 -2.04
C GLN A 100 27.77 -24.71 -1.09
N ILE A 101 26.71 -25.48 -1.35
CA ILE A 101 25.55 -25.59 -0.46
C ILE A 101 25.95 -26.27 0.86
N GLU A 102 26.78 -27.30 0.81
CA GLU A 102 27.30 -27.97 2.00
C GLU A 102 28.22 -27.04 2.79
N GLU A 103 29.10 -26.29 2.12
CA GLU A 103 29.95 -25.28 2.74
C GLU A 103 29.13 -24.17 3.44
N VAL A 104 28.02 -23.73 2.82
CA VAL A 104 27.09 -22.77 3.45
C VAL A 104 26.48 -23.36 4.72
N ARG A 105 26.13 -24.66 4.71
CA ARG A 105 25.54 -25.33 5.88
C ARG A 105 26.54 -25.47 7.02
N THR A 106 27.78 -25.86 6.72
CA THR A 106 28.84 -26.00 7.73
C THR A 106 29.16 -24.64 8.35
N ARG A 107 29.46 -23.62 7.54
CA ARG A 107 29.71 -22.25 8.04
C ARG A 107 28.56 -21.67 8.85
N ARG A 108 27.31 -21.98 8.45
CA ARG A 108 26.14 -21.51 9.20
C ARG A 108 26.00 -22.23 10.55
N SER A 109 26.39 -23.50 10.63
CA SER A 109 26.43 -24.26 11.88
C SER A 109 27.53 -23.75 12.83
N GLU A 110 28.64 -23.26 12.28
CA GLU A 110 29.74 -22.61 12.99
C GLU A 110 29.39 -21.18 13.48
N GLY A 111 28.34 -20.58 12.92
CA GLY A 111 27.78 -19.30 13.38
C GLY A 111 27.92 -18.13 12.40
N ALA A 112 28.39 -18.35 11.16
CA ALA A 112 28.52 -17.29 10.16
C ALA A 112 27.16 -16.63 9.85
N GLY A 113 27.13 -15.30 9.72
CA GLY A 113 25.91 -14.51 9.45
C GLY A 113 25.36 -14.66 8.03
N ILE A 114 24.03 -14.64 7.85
CA ILE A 114 23.37 -14.76 6.53
C ILE A 114 23.88 -13.71 5.54
N ASN A 115 24.06 -12.47 6.00
CA ASN A 115 24.50 -11.36 5.15
C ASN A 115 25.95 -11.51 4.68
N ALA A 116 26.82 -12.16 5.46
CA ALA A 116 28.21 -12.41 5.09
C ALA A 116 28.26 -13.48 3.98
N LEU A 117 27.61 -14.62 4.23
CA LEU A 117 27.49 -15.71 3.24
C LEU A 117 26.83 -15.22 1.94
N ALA A 118 25.80 -14.37 2.02
CA ALA A 118 25.13 -13.82 0.84
C ALA A 118 26.07 -13.01 -0.05
N ARG A 119 27.01 -12.27 0.57
CA ARG A 119 28.00 -11.45 -0.14
C ARG A 119 29.13 -12.31 -0.70
N GLU A 120 29.62 -13.28 0.06
CA GLU A 120 30.69 -14.21 -0.37
C GLU A 120 30.26 -15.03 -1.59
N PHE A 121 29.05 -15.59 -1.52
CA PHE A 121 28.53 -16.47 -2.56
C PHE A 121 27.76 -15.75 -3.67
N GLY A 122 27.50 -14.43 -3.53
CA GLY A 122 26.75 -13.64 -4.51
C GLY A 122 25.28 -14.05 -4.66
N VAL A 123 24.65 -14.51 -3.57
CA VAL A 123 23.28 -15.05 -3.58
C VAL A 123 22.37 -14.26 -2.65
N SER A 124 21.05 -14.34 -2.88
CA SER A 124 20.03 -13.76 -2.01
C SER A 124 20.13 -14.28 -0.56
N THR A 125 19.98 -13.38 0.41
CA THR A 125 19.92 -13.74 1.84
C THR A 125 18.78 -14.71 2.14
N LEU A 126 17.68 -14.62 1.39
CA LEU A 126 16.55 -15.55 1.51
C LEU A 126 16.94 -16.97 1.10
N PHE A 127 17.77 -17.12 0.06
CA PHE A 127 18.22 -18.44 -0.39
C PHE A 127 19.06 -19.13 0.70
N ILE A 128 19.97 -18.41 1.33
CA ILE A 128 20.78 -18.96 2.44
C ILE A 128 19.89 -19.30 3.64
N SER A 129 18.89 -18.46 3.94
CA SER A 129 17.93 -18.76 5.00
C SER A 129 17.12 -20.05 4.76
N LEU A 130 16.91 -20.41 3.49
CA LEU A 130 16.24 -21.63 3.07
C LEU A 130 17.17 -22.85 3.15
N VAL A 131 18.41 -22.72 2.67
CA VAL A 131 19.41 -23.79 2.64
C VAL A 131 19.87 -24.21 4.03
N ALA A 132 20.10 -23.24 4.90
CA ALA A 132 20.67 -23.43 6.23
C ALA A 132 19.88 -22.59 7.26
N PRO A 133 18.69 -23.06 7.67
CA PRO A 133 17.90 -22.39 8.70
C PRO A 133 18.63 -22.43 10.06
N LEU A 134 18.41 -21.39 10.85
CA LEU A 134 19.00 -21.31 12.20
C LEU A 134 18.34 -22.35 13.13
N LYS A 135 19.13 -22.95 14.04
CA LYS A 135 18.61 -23.85 15.08
C LYS A 135 17.48 -23.18 15.88
N LYS A 136 16.48 -23.98 16.30
CA LYS A 136 15.27 -23.50 16.98
C LYS A 136 15.57 -22.64 18.22
N GLU A 137 16.56 -23.04 19.01
CA GLU A 137 16.99 -22.31 20.21
C GLU A 137 17.55 -20.93 19.90
N ALA A 138 18.47 -20.84 18.93
CA ALA A 138 19.04 -19.58 18.50
C ALA A 138 17.99 -18.66 17.85
N ARG A 139 16.97 -19.22 17.17
CA ARG A 139 15.82 -18.47 16.67
C ARG A 139 14.96 -17.90 17.81
N ALA A 140 14.74 -18.68 18.87
CA ALA A 140 14.02 -18.23 20.05
C ALA A 140 14.80 -17.14 20.81
N ALA A 141 16.12 -17.27 20.92
CA ALA A 141 16.98 -16.23 21.50
C ALA A 141 16.92 -14.91 20.71
N ALA A 142 16.98 -14.97 19.38
CA ALA A 142 16.81 -13.79 18.53
C ALA A 142 15.42 -13.14 18.69
N ALA A 143 14.36 -13.95 18.80
CA ALA A 143 13.01 -13.44 19.06
C ALA A 143 12.91 -12.70 20.41
N LYS A 144 13.52 -13.25 21.47
CA LYS A 144 13.60 -12.59 22.79
C LYS A 144 14.35 -11.26 22.72
N GLN A 145 15.43 -11.17 21.93
CA GLN A 145 16.15 -9.92 21.72
C GLN A 145 15.28 -8.88 20.99
N GLU A 146 14.52 -9.29 19.96
CA GLU A 146 13.58 -8.40 19.29
C GLU A 146 12.46 -7.90 20.22
N GLU A 147 11.97 -8.75 21.12
CA GLU A 147 10.98 -8.37 22.14
C GLU A 147 11.56 -7.37 23.13
N ALA A 148 12.80 -7.56 23.59
CA ALA A 148 13.49 -6.60 24.45
C ALA A 148 13.62 -5.24 23.75
N ILE A 149 14.00 -5.22 22.46
CA ILE A 149 14.08 -3.99 21.65
C ILE A 149 12.70 -3.34 21.48
N LYS A 150 11.65 -4.12 21.30
CA LYS A 150 10.26 -3.63 21.20
C LYS A 150 9.79 -3.05 22.53
N ALA A 151 10.19 -3.64 23.67
CA ALA A 151 9.88 -3.12 24.99
C ALA A 151 10.54 -1.76 25.26
N THR A 152 11.69 -1.47 24.64
CA THR A 152 12.35 -0.16 24.71
C THR A 152 11.65 0.93 23.88
N TRP A 153 10.63 0.60 23.08
CA TRP A 153 9.98 1.62 22.25
C TRP A 153 9.10 2.55 23.08
N SER A 154 9.14 3.85 22.75
CA SER A 154 8.19 4.82 23.27
C SER A 154 6.77 4.54 22.79
N GLU A 155 5.78 4.98 23.56
CA GLU A 155 4.35 4.81 23.26
C GLU A 155 3.99 5.29 21.84
N ARG A 156 4.48 6.48 21.47
CA ARG A 156 4.27 7.04 20.12
C ARG A 156 4.82 6.14 19.01
N LYS A 157 6.00 5.54 19.22
CA LYS A 157 6.60 4.62 18.24
C LYS A 157 5.80 3.33 18.14
N ARG A 158 5.30 2.81 19.25
CA ARG A 158 4.42 1.63 19.30
C ARG A 158 3.12 1.87 18.50
N MET A 159 2.44 2.99 18.77
CA MET A 159 1.24 3.43 18.03
C MET A 159 1.47 3.48 16.51
N TYR A 160 2.56 4.12 16.05
CA TYR A 160 2.85 4.17 14.61
C TYR A 160 3.17 2.81 13.98
N ARG A 161 3.74 1.88 14.75
CA ARG A 161 4.03 0.52 14.28
C ARG A 161 2.75 -0.28 14.14
N GLU A 162 1.82 -0.15 15.08
CA GLU A 162 0.49 -0.76 15.02
C GLU A 162 -0.30 -0.22 13.81
N ILE A 163 -0.38 1.10 13.62
CA ILE A 163 -1.03 1.71 12.44
C ILE A 163 -0.44 1.17 11.13
N ARG A 164 0.88 1.01 11.06
CA ARG A 164 1.54 0.44 9.87
C ARG A 164 1.18 -1.03 9.65
N GLN A 165 1.02 -1.81 10.72
CA GLN A 165 0.59 -3.21 10.63
C GLN A 165 -0.84 -3.30 10.12
N THR A 166 -1.76 -2.50 10.66
CA THR A 166 -3.16 -2.42 10.19
C THR A 166 -3.21 -2.02 8.71
N ARG A 167 -2.50 -0.96 8.30
CA ARG A 167 -2.45 -0.58 6.87
C ARG A 167 -1.94 -1.72 5.98
N ARG A 168 -0.96 -2.49 6.45
CA ARG A 168 -0.39 -3.61 5.68
C ARG A 168 -1.36 -4.78 5.59
N SER A 169 -2.12 -5.10 6.64
CA SER A 169 -3.18 -6.10 6.55
C SER A 169 -4.27 -5.67 5.57
N ASP A 170 -4.60 -4.38 5.58
CA ASP A 170 -5.72 -3.84 4.81
C ASP A 170 -5.38 -3.64 3.32
N TRP A 171 -4.09 -3.57 2.94
CA TRP A 171 -3.67 -3.39 1.53
C TRP A 171 -4.18 -4.46 0.56
N GLY A 172 -4.49 -5.67 1.05
CA GLY A 172 -5.07 -6.75 0.24
C GLY A 172 -6.59 -6.84 0.32
N TYR A 173 -7.22 -6.08 1.22
CA TYR A 173 -8.66 -6.07 1.40
C TYR A 173 -9.25 -4.93 0.56
N THR A 174 -9.73 -5.27 -0.63
CA THR A 174 -10.59 -4.36 -1.39
C THR A 174 -11.96 -4.35 -0.72
N ALA A 175 -12.26 -3.28 0.04
CA ALA A 175 -13.60 -3.01 0.55
C ALA A 175 -14.55 -2.59 -0.58
#